data_AF-A0A954Y636-F1
#
_entry.id   AF-A0A954Y636-F1
#
_cell.length_a   1.000
_cell.length_b   1.000
_cell.length_c   1.000
_cell.angle_alpha   90.00
_cell.angle_beta   90.00
_cell.angle_gamma   90.00
#
_symmetry.space_group_name_H-M   'P 1'
#
loop_
_entity.id
_entity.type
_entity.pdbx_description
1 polymer ?
#
loop_
_entity_poly.entity_id
_entity_poly.type
_entity_poly.pdbx_seq_one_letter_code
_entity_poly.pdbx_strand_id
1 'polypeptide(L)'
;MRTFTTATLAALVACGLAVSVVSAQRGVGRQQGISRQADKPELVSLSGVVVEVKSGPCEQTTGRAAVGTHLVINTADGQTHEIHVGPQREAESLIKDVRPEQQISVVGFRTDELAEDVLVAKSLETLSQTIELRDDTLRPVWAGGQGHGRGRGPQAGMRQGRGPGAGMGQGRGPGQGRGRGPAMTAGQGPGRRQGKGRGMQQGQGRGFCGGNGQGACGACQAQGAAKGRARGWGGAAGGQFCLNEGGGCGQQLSTLLESKPKGELSQADREGLQLMREEEKLANDVYVTLGKRWDLRPFQNIPRAESQHMEAVKMLLDRYQIEDPITDMTVGVFQNKDIQKLYNDLVSQGERSVEDAIKVGALIEELDIADLQRLIQDAKSDDLRTVYDVLVRGSRNHLRAFARQLQRFNTSYEAKHLSQEEFDRIAAGDHERGMPLANPAG
;
A
#
# COMPACT_ATOMS: atom_id res chain seq x y z
N MET A 1 -26.97 24.85 -80.79
CA MET A 1 -25.79 25.75 -80.64
C MET A 1 -25.64 26.01 -79.14
N ARG A 2 -24.59 25.68 -78.40
CA ARG A 2 -23.25 25.13 -78.64
C ARG A 2 -22.93 24.15 -77.50
N THR A 3 -22.12 23.15 -77.83
CA THR A 3 -21.51 22.09 -77.03
C THR A 3 -20.11 22.49 -76.53
N PHE A 4 -19.54 21.66 -75.64
CA PHE A 4 -18.10 21.52 -75.27
C PHE A 4 -17.53 22.61 -74.33
N THR A 5 -16.63 22.39 -73.36
CA THR A 5 -15.64 21.30 -73.15
C THR A 5 -15.11 21.34 -71.70
N THR A 6 -14.67 20.18 -71.23
CA THR A 6 -13.85 19.87 -70.04
C THR A 6 -12.53 20.66 -69.92
N ALA A 7 -12.08 20.95 -68.69
CA ALA A 7 -10.67 21.08 -68.36
C ALA A 7 -10.38 20.54 -66.95
N THR A 8 -9.65 19.43 -66.95
CA THR A 8 -8.98 18.74 -65.85
C THR A 8 -7.80 19.56 -65.31
N LEU A 9 -7.60 19.56 -64.00
CA LEU A 9 -6.24 19.64 -63.45
C LEU A 9 -6.11 18.69 -62.26
N ALA A 10 -5.26 17.69 -62.47
CA ALA A 10 -4.84 16.70 -61.50
C ALA A 10 -3.71 17.28 -60.62
N ALA A 11 -3.74 16.97 -59.33
CA ALA A 11 -2.56 16.89 -58.50
C ALA A 11 -2.61 15.58 -57.71
N LEU A 12 -1.93 14.58 -58.27
CA LEU A 12 -1.48 13.36 -57.61
C LEU A 12 -0.41 13.72 -56.57
N VAL A 13 -0.61 13.34 -55.31
CA VAL A 13 0.50 12.83 -54.48
C VAL A 13 0.01 11.55 -53.83
N ALA A 14 0.65 10.46 -54.23
CA ALA A 14 0.41 9.11 -53.79
C ALA A 14 1.27 8.73 -52.59
N CYS A 15 0.79 7.70 -51.89
CA CYS A 15 1.51 6.72 -51.09
C CYS A 15 2.16 7.14 -49.76
N GLY A 16 1.56 6.60 -48.69
CA GLY A 16 2.19 6.43 -47.38
C GLY A 16 1.32 5.56 -46.46
N LEU A 17 1.10 4.29 -46.82
CA LEU A 17 0.69 3.29 -45.84
C LEU A 17 1.84 3.07 -44.85
N ALA A 18 1.59 3.34 -43.57
CA ALA A 18 2.35 2.75 -42.48
C ALA A 18 1.38 2.44 -41.33
N VAL A 19 0.93 1.19 -41.26
CA VAL A 19 0.51 0.60 -40.00
C VAL A 19 1.78 0.04 -39.37
N SER A 20 2.13 0.48 -38.16
CA SER A 20 2.95 -0.26 -37.21
C SER A 20 2.72 0.23 -35.78
N VAL A 21 2.33 -0.74 -34.99
CA VAL A 21 2.13 -0.83 -33.54
C VAL A 21 3.33 -0.40 -32.68
N VAL A 22 3.01 0.11 -31.47
CA VAL A 22 3.73 -0.05 -30.18
C VAL A 22 5.11 0.63 -30.03
N SER A 23 5.19 1.61 -29.13
CA SER A 23 5.99 1.55 -27.89
C SER A 23 5.84 2.82 -27.05
N ALA A 24 5.76 2.61 -25.74
CA ALA A 24 5.77 3.62 -24.70
C ALA A 24 6.93 4.61 -24.79
N GLN A 25 6.69 5.86 -24.41
CA GLN A 25 7.75 6.73 -23.90
C GLN A 25 7.31 7.38 -22.58
N ARG A 26 7.86 6.82 -21.50
CA ARG A 26 8.00 7.48 -20.21
C ARG A 26 8.77 8.79 -20.37
N GLY A 27 8.26 9.87 -19.82
CA GLY A 27 8.97 11.12 -19.51
C GLY A 27 8.00 12.04 -18.76
N VAL A 28 8.33 12.70 -17.66
CA VAL A 28 9.63 13.09 -17.09
C VAL A 28 9.53 13.05 -15.54
N GLY A 29 10.63 12.85 -14.83
CA GLY A 29 10.65 12.87 -13.37
C GLY A 29 11.70 11.94 -12.73
N ARG A 30 12.89 12.45 -12.38
CA ARG A 30 14.13 11.70 -12.00
C ARG A 30 13.93 10.32 -11.32
N GLN A 31 14.74 9.33 -11.71
CA GLN A 31 14.75 7.99 -11.08
C GLN A 31 15.11 7.99 -9.57
N GLN A 32 15.56 9.13 -9.06
CA GLN A 32 16.04 9.30 -7.70
C GLN A 32 15.44 10.57 -7.09
N GLY A 33 14.70 10.41 -5.98
CA GLY A 33 14.12 11.54 -5.26
C GLY A 33 15.18 12.49 -4.69
N ILE A 34 14.81 13.77 -4.59
CA ILE A 34 15.69 14.91 -4.27
C ILE A 34 16.47 14.73 -2.96
N SER A 35 15.90 14.04 -1.96
CA SER A 35 16.58 13.73 -0.70
C SER A 35 17.84 12.86 -0.84
N ARG A 36 18.06 12.26 -2.01
CA ARG A 36 19.23 11.43 -2.31
C ARG A 36 20.25 12.13 -3.22
N GLN A 37 20.04 13.40 -3.57
CA GLN A 37 20.96 14.21 -4.35
C GLN A 37 21.99 14.89 -3.44
N ALA A 38 23.21 15.11 -3.95
CA ALA A 38 24.29 15.75 -3.20
C ALA A 38 24.08 17.27 -3.11
N ASP A 39 23.57 17.88 -4.19
CA ASP A 39 23.24 19.30 -4.27
C ASP A 39 21.76 19.49 -3.96
N LYS A 40 21.45 20.23 -2.88
CA LYS A 40 20.08 20.51 -2.46
C LYS A 40 19.60 21.82 -3.09
N PRO A 41 18.33 21.91 -3.53
CA PRO A 41 17.78 23.15 -4.07
C PRO A 41 17.68 24.23 -3.00
N GLU A 42 17.72 25.49 -3.45
CA GLU A 42 17.56 26.66 -2.59
C GLU A 42 16.15 26.71 -2.01
N LEU A 43 16.05 27.08 -0.72
CA LEU A 43 14.77 27.25 -0.04
C LEU A 43 14.28 28.68 -0.22
N VAL A 44 13.05 28.82 -0.72
CA VAL A 44 12.35 30.08 -0.89
C VAL A 44 11.25 30.17 0.17
N SER A 45 11.11 31.34 0.78
CA SER A 45 9.99 31.63 1.68
C SER A 45 9.00 32.55 0.99
N LEU A 46 7.72 32.17 0.99
CA LEU A 46 6.60 32.96 0.47
C LEU A 46 5.54 33.14 1.54
N SER A 47 4.78 34.22 1.47
CA SER A 47 3.62 34.44 2.33
C SER A 47 2.44 34.89 1.49
N GLY A 48 1.28 34.29 1.70
CA GLY A 48 0.10 34.55 0.90
C GLY A 48 -1.19 34.06 1.55
N VAL A 49 -2.31 34.41 0.94
CA VAL A 49 -3.64 33.95 1.35
C VAL A 49 -3.98 32.69 0.56
N VAL A 50 -4.44 31.64 1.24
CA VAL A 50 -4.91 30.41 0.58
C VAL A 50 -6.17 30.74 -0.21
N VAL A 51 -6.15 30.51 -1.51
CA VAL A 51 -7.31 30.65 -2.39
C VAL A 51 -8.08 29.34 -2.45
N GLU A 52 -7.37 28.22 -2.58
CA GLU A 52 -7.99 26.92 -2.79
C GLU A 52 -7.10 25.78 -2.31
N VAL A 53 -7.72 24.71 -1.82
CA VAL A 53 -7.07 23.43 -1.49
C VAL A 53 -7.54 22.40 -2.51
N LYS A 54 -6.65 21.97 -3.40
CA LYS A 54 -6.95 21.02 -4.49
C LYS A 54 -6.35 19.65 -4.21
N SER A 55 -7.07 18.60 -4.62
CA SER A 55 -6.56 17.24 -4.69
C SER A 55 -6.68 16.76 -6.13
N GLY A 56 -5.59 16.33 -6.76
CA GLY A 56 -5.56 16.01 -8.18
C GLY A 56 -4.33 15.19 -8.60
N PRO A 57 -4.28 14.71 -9.85
CA PRO A 57 -3.19 13.89 -10.33
C PRO A 57 -1.86 14.64 -10.33
N CYS A 58 -0.82 13.99 -9.80
CA CYS A 58 0.53 14.53 -9.67
C CYS A 58 1.30 14.43 -11.00
N GLU A 59 0.85 15.13 -12.04
CA GLU A 59 1.42 14.96 -13.39
C GLU A 59 2.87 15.47 -13.52
N GLN A 60 3.29 16.37 -12.62
CA GLN A 60 4.61 17.03 -12.68
C GLN A 60 5.53 16.70 -11.50
N THR A 61 5.18 15.75 -10.62
CA THR A 61 6.02 15.42 -9.46
C THR A 61 6.60 14.01 -9.55
N THR A 62 7.83 13.83 -9.05
CA THR A 62 8.55 12.54 -9.10
C THR A 62 8.04 11.51 -8.07
N GLY A 63 6.85 11.72 -7.51
CA GLY A 63 6.26 10.90 -6.45
C GLY A 63 5.66 9.59 -6.99
N ARG A 64 5.59 8.56 -6.15
CA ARG A 64 4.89 7.29 -6.49
C ARG A 64 3.37 7.39 -6.36
N ALA A 65 2.87 8.50 -5.81
CA ALA A 65 1.46 8.72 -5.57
C ALA A 65 0.82 9.30 -6.83
N ALA A 66 -0.25 8.65 -7.31
CA ALA A 66 -1.00 9.11 -8.46
C ALA A 66 -1.75 10.43 -8.18
N VAL A 67 -2.09 10.70 -6.90
CA VAL A 67 -2.87 11.87 -6.46
C VAL A 67 -2.14 12.60 -5.34
N GLY A 68 -2.04 13.93 -5.44
CA GLY A 68 -1.42 14.81 -4.45
C GLY A 68 -2.33 15.94 -4.00
N THR A 69 -1.95 16.57 -2.90
CA THR A 69 -2.59 17.77 -2.37
C THR A 69 -1.77 19.01 -2.73
N HIS A 70 -2.46 20.01 -3.27
CA HIS A 70 -1.92 21.25 -3.80
C HIS A 70 -2.66 22.43 -3.17
N LEU A 71 -1.92 23.42 -2.67
CA LEU A 71 -2.50 24.67 -2.17
C LEU A 71 -2.26 25.77 -3.18
N VAL A 72 -3.30 26.47 -3.58
CA VAL A 72 -3.18 27.67 -4.39
C VAL A 72 -3.13 28.87 -3.46
N ILE A 73 -2.06 29.66 -3.50
CA ILE A 73 -1.91 30.88 -2.68
C ILE A 73 -1.77 32.11 -3.57
N ASN A 74 -2.29 33.24 -3.08
CA ASN A 74 -2.06 34.56 -3.68
C ASN A 74 -1.14 35.37 -2.77
N THR A 75 0.00 35.82 -3.30
CA THR A 75 0.98 36.62 -2.58
C THR A 75 0.63 38.11 -2.63
N ALA A 76 1.23 38.92 -1.74
CA ALA A 76 0.90 40.34 -1.62
C ALA A 76 1.20 41.17 -2.90
N ASP A 77 2.04 40.66 -3.79
CA ASP A 77 2.36 41.22 -5.11
C ASP A 77 1.36 40.79 -6.21
N GLY A 78 0.32 40.05 -5.86
CA GLY A 78 -0.74 39.61 -6.76
C GLY A 78 -0.41 38.38 -7.60
N GLN A 79 0.72 37.71 -7.33
CA GLN A 79 1.10 36.47 -8.00
C GLN A 79 0.39 35.27 -7.38
N THR A 80 -0.01 34.33 -8.24
CA THR A 80 -0.58 33.06 -7.81
C THR A 80 0.48 31.98 -7.87
N HIS A 81 0.62 31.24 -6.77
CA HIS A 81 1.57 30.13 -6.67
C HIS A 81 0.84 28.85 -6.30
N GLU A 82 1.24 27.75 -6.91
CA GLU A 82 0.79 26.42 -6.54
C GLU A 82 1.82 25.74 -5.65
N ILE A 83 1.39 25.34 -4.47
CA ILE A 83 2.24 24.73 -3.45
C ILE A 83 1.90 23.24 -3.38
N HIS A 84 2.77 22.41 -3.92
CA HIS A 84 2.68 20.97 -3.78
C HIS A 84 3.08 20.52 -2.37
N VAL A 85 2.09 20.07 -1.60
CA VAL A 85 2.26 19.66 -0.20
C VAL A 85 2.82 18.24 -0.15
N GLY A 86 2.20 17.31 -0.89
CA GLY A 86 2.60 15.91 -0.93
C GLY A 86 1.45 15.00 -1.38
N PRO A 87 1.61 13.67 -1.25
CA PRO A 87 0.55 12.70 -1.50
C PRO A 87 -0.71 12.98 -0.67
N GLN A 88 -1.88 12.81 -1.26
CA GLN A 88 -3.14 13.23 -0.64
C GLN A 88 -3.37 12.59 0.74
N ARG A 89 -3.18 11.28 0.85
CA ARG A 89 -3.48 10.52 2.09
C ARG A 89 -2.64 11.00 3.29
N GLU A 90 -1.42 11.44 3.03
CA GLU A 90 -0.47 11.87 4.05
C GLU A 90 -0.63 13.37 4.36
N ALA A 91 -0.81 14.18 3.32
CA ALA A 91 -0.94 15.63 3.44
C ALA A 91 -2.24 16.05 4.14
N GLU A 92 -3.37 15.39 3.83
CA GLU A 92 -4.69 15.74 4.35
C GLU A 92 -4.74 15.79 5.88
N SER A 93 -4.08 14.84 6.55
CA SER A 93 -4.00 14.82 8.02
C SER A 93 -3.17 15.96 8.62
N LEU A 94 -2.16 16.44 7.89
CA LEU A 94 -1.22 17.45 8.35
C LEU A 94 -1.75 18.87 8.11
N ILE A 95 -2.50 19.07 7.03
CA ILE A 95 -3.08 20.37 6.67
C ILE A 95 -4.59 20.45 6.94
N LYS A 96 -5.14 19.52 7.73
CA LYS A 96 -6.57 19.42 8.05
C LYS A 96 -7.20 20.70 8.60
N ASP A 97 -6.41 21.64 9.10
CA ASP A 97 -6.85 22.91 9.69
C ASP A 97 -6.62 24.10 8.73
N VAL A 98 -6.00 23.89 7.58
CA VAL A 98 -5.78 24.92 6.55
C VAL A 98 -7.08 25.09 5.75
N ARG A 99 -7.55 26.32 5.63
CA ARG A 99 -8.79 26.67 4.90
C ARG A 99 -8.52 27.78 3.88
N PRO A 100 -9.37 27.91 2.84
CA PRO A 100 -9.40 29.11 2.01
C PRO A 100 -9.51 30.38 2.87
N GLU A 101 -9.00 31.50 2.35
CA GLU A 101 -8.95 32.83 2.98
C GLU A 101 -8.00 32.93 4.19
N GLN A 102 -7.27 31.87 4.53
CA GLN A 102 -6.29 31.89 5.61
C GLN A 102 -4.94 32.43 5.13
N GLN A 103 -4.35 33.34 5.91
CA GLN A 103 -2.97 33.77 5.71
C GLN A 103 -2.00 32.66 6.16
N ILE A 104 -1.09 32.27 5.28
CA ILE A 104 -0.03 31.30 5.57
C ILE A 104 1.34 31.82 5.11
N SER A 105 2.39 31.31 5.75
CA SER A 105 3.76 31.40 5.24
C SER A 105 4.24 30.01 4.85
N VAL A 106 4.95 29.90 3.75
CA VAL A 106 5.43 28.64 3.17
C VAL A 106 6.92 28.73 3.01
N VAL A 107 7.65 27.75 3.52
CA VAL A 107 9.04 27.52 3.13
C VAL A 107 9.04 26.34 2.18
N GLY A 108 9.50 26.54 0.95
CA GLY A 108 9.51 25.51 -0.09
C GLY A 108 10.75 25.57 -0.94
N PHE A 109 10.88 24.64 -1.88
CA PHE A 109 11.94 24.67 -2.87
C PHE A 109 11.37 24.40 -4.26
N ARG A 110 12.06 24.93 -5.26
CA ARG A 110 11.80 24.60 -6.67
C ARG A 110 12.65 23.43 -7.10
N THR A 111 12.21 22.77 -8.17
CA THR A 111 12.95 21.71 -8.82
C THR A 111 12.98 22.02 -10.31
N ASP A 112 14.09 21.75 -10.99
CA ASP A 112 14.28 22.08 -12.41
C ASP A 112 13.23 21.47 -13.36
N GLU A 113 12.40 20.55 -12.86
CA GLU A 113 11.37 19.81 -13.61
C GLU A 113 9.94 20.31 -13.34
N LEU A 114 9.77 21.33 -12.48
CA LEU A 114 8.49 21.97 -12.17
C LEU A 114 8.37 23.34 -12.86
N ALA A 115 7.14 23.76 -13.16
CA ALA A 115 6.87 25.12 -13.66
C ALA A 115 7.30 26.19 -12.63
N GLU A 116 7.63 27.41 -13.09
CA GLU A 116 8.22 28.47 -12.24
C GLU A 116 7.33 28.90 -11.06
N ASP A 117 6.02 28.69 -11.20
CA ASP A 117 4.95 29.00 -10.26
C ASP A 117 4.63 27.85 -9.28
N VAL A 118 5.23 26.67 -9.46
CA VAL A 118 5.01 25.49 -8.61
C VAL A 118 6.15 25.29 -7.62
N LEU A 119 5.80 25.19 -6.33
CA LEU A 119 6.74 25.00 -5.22
C LEU A 119 6.44 23.74 -4.44
N VAL A 120 7.49 23.03 -3.99
CA VAL A 120 7.34 21.89 -3.08
C VAL A 120 7.55 22.37 -1.65
N ALA A 121 6.52 22.23 -0.80
CA ALA A 121 6.57 22.76 0.57
C ALA A 121 7.50 21.94 1.49
N LYS A 122 8.48 22.57 2.12
CA LYS A 122 9.21 22.00 3.25
C LYS A 122 8.38 22.12 4.53
N SER A 123 7.84 23.31 4.78
CA SER A 123 7.00 23.59 5.95
C SER A 123 5.96 24.67 5.62
N LEU A 124 4.89 24.69 6.42
CA LEU A 124 3.82 25.68 6.37
C LEU A 124 3.66 26.28 7.76
N GLU A 125 3.56 27.60 7.84
CA GLU A 125 3.23 28.31 9.07
C GLU A 125 1.85 28.94 8.95
N THR A 126 1.03 28.65 9.95
CA THR A 126 -0.29 29.24 10.15
C THR A 126 -0.27 30.06 11.44
N LEU A 127 -1.31 30.86 11.68
CA LEU A 127 -1.45 31.59 12.94
C LEU A 127 -1.41 30.71 14.21
N SER A 128 -1.79 29.43 14.10
CA SER A 128 -1.94 28.52 15.24
C SER A 128 -0.83 27.47 15.36
N GLN A 129 -0.10 27.18 14.28
CA GLN A 129 0.91 26.13 14.26
C GLN A 129 1.87 26.22 13.07
N THR A 130 3.08 25.70 13.28
CA THR A 130 4.03 25.33 12.22
C THR A 130 3.87 23.84 11.90
N ILE A 131 3.66 23.55 10.61
CA ILE A 131 3.47 22.22 10.05
C ILE A 131 4.72 21.86 9.25
N GLU A 132 5.51 20.92 9.76
CA GLU A 132 6.70 20.40 9.08
C GLU A 132 6.31 19.24 8.15
N LEU A 133 6.52 19.42 6.84
CA LEU A 133 6.21 18.43 5.83
C LEU A 133 7.44 17.63 5.41
N ARG A 134 8.63 18.25 5.47
CA ARG A 134 9.92 17.64 5.10
C ARG A 134 11.01 18.05 6.08
N ASP A 135 11.92 17.13 6.39
CA ASP A 135 13.08 17.41 7.24
C ASP A 135 14.15 18.26 6.52
N ASP A 136 15.27 18.55 7.20
CA ASP A 136 16.39 19.32 6.63
C ASP A 136 17.14 18.59 5.50
N THR A 137 16.81 17.32 5.25
CA THR A 137 17.26 16.56 4.08
C THR A 137 16.22 16.57 2.95
N LEU A 138 15.17 17.38 3.08
CA LEU A 138 14.01 17.47 2.17
C LEU A 138 13.27 16.12 2.05
N ARG A 139 13.47 15.23 3.03
CA ARG A 139 12.78 13.96 3.08
C ARG A 139 11.41 14.18 3.72
N PRO A 140 10.30 13.71 3.10
CA PRO A 140 8.99 13.85 3.69
C PRO A 140 8.90 13.18 5.05
N VAL A 141 8.25 13.83 6.01
CA VAL A 141 8.14 13.33 7.39
C VAL A 141 7.40 11.99 7.45
N TRP A 142 6.51 11.72 6.50
CA TRP A 142 5.81 10.44 6.34
C TRP A 142 6.66 9.33 5.70
N ALA A 143 7.83 9.64 5.14
CA ALA A 143 8.70 8.65 4.49
C ALA A 143 9.57 7.85 5.48
N GLY A 144 9.55 8.16 6.77
CA GLY A 144 10.21 7.43 7.84
C GLY A 144 9.20 7.07 8.92
N GLY A 145 8.64 5.87 8.88
CA GLY A 145 7.65 5.45 9.87
C GLY A 145 8.14 5.63 11.31
N GLN A 146 7.61 6.64 12.00
CA GLN A 146 7.53 6.76 13.45
C GLN A 146 6.52 7.87 13.77
N GLY A 147 5.65 7.60 14.74
CA GLY A 147 4.56 8.49 15.11
C GLY A 147 5.00 9.73 15.90
N HIS A 148 3.98 10.47 16.28
CA HIS A 148 4.04 11.68 17.07
C HIS A 148 4.97 11.57 18.28
N GLY A 149 5.93 12.49 18.37
CA GLY A 149 6.77 12.68 19.54
C GLY A 149 7.09 14.16 19.74
N ARG A 150 6.15 14.89 20.35
CA ARG A 150 6.45 16.19 20.96
C ARG A 150 7.21 15.95 22.29
N GLY A 151 8.25 16.74 22.52
CA GLY A 151 8.64 17.21 23.86
C GLY A 151 9.70 16.41 24.63
N ARG A 152 10.86 17.05 24.83
CA ARG A 152 11.99 16.64 25.67
C ARG A 152 11.71 16.77 27.18
N GLY A 153 12.35 15.91 27.97
CA GLY A 153 12.74 16.17 29.37
C GLY A 153 14.05 15.43 29.69
N PRO A 154 15.02 16.02 30.41
CA PRO A 154 16.33 15.41 30.61
C PRO A 154 16.39 14.61 31.91
N GLN A 155 16.77 13.33 31.85
CA GLN A 155 17.36 12.68 33.02
C GLN A 155 18.44 11.67 32.62
N ALA A 156 19.59 11.85 33.26
CA ALA A 156 20.82 11.12 33.07
C ALA A 156 20.73 9.71 33.63
N GLY A 157 21.33 8.74 32.93
CA GLY A 157 21.51 7.36 33.41
C GLY A 157 22.05 6.44 32.32
N MET A 158 23.34 6.10 32.43
CA MET A 158 24.08 4.97 31.83
C MET A 158 23.55 4.38 30.50
N ARG A 159 24.23 4.66 29.38
CA ARG A 159 24.00 3.97 28.10
C ARG A 159 25.19 3.09 27.67
N GLN A 160 24.92 1.79 27.46
CA GLN A 160 25.63 0.99 26.47
C GLN A 160 25.40 1.62 25.09
N GLY A 161 26.48 2.05 24.44
CA GLY A 161 26.42 2.83 23.20
C GLY A 161 25.84 2.05 22.02
N ARG A 162 24.60 2.38 21.63
CA ARG A 162 24.13 2.27 20.24
C ARG A 162 24.20 3.66 19.63
N GLY A 163 25.36 4.00 19.06
CA GLY A 163 25.55 5.17 18.21
C GLY A 163 25.83 4.73 16.78
N PRO A 164 25.40 5.49 15.75
CA PRO A 164 25.86 5.30 14.38
C PRO A 164 27.29 5.86 14.29
N GLY A 165 28.30 5.02 14.54
CA GLY A 165 29.71 5.37 14.38
C GLY A 165 30.32 4.66 13.17
N ALA A 166 30.94 5.42 12.27
CA ALA A 166 31.86 4.87 11.28
C ALA A 166 33.18 4.50 12.01
N GLY A 167 33.41 3.21 12.24
CA GLY A 167 34.62 2.74 12.94
C GLY A 167 35.25 1.54 12.23
N MET A 168 36.54 1.63 11.91
CA MET A 168 37.37 0.50 11.48
C MET A 168 37.89 -0.22 12.72
N GLY A 169 37.44 -1.46 12.96
CA GLY A 169 37.94 -2.29 14.07
C GLY A 169 38.56 -3.58 13.56
N GLN A 170 39.87 -3.74 13.75
CA GLN A 170 40.57 -5.02 13.61
C GLN A 170 40.64 -5.68 14.99
N GLY A 171 40.20 -6.93 15.11
CA GLY A 171 40.27 -7.68 16.37
C GLY A 171 40.58 -9.16 16.13
N ARG A 172 41.49 -9.72 16.92
CA ARG A 172 41.79 -11.15 17.01
C ARG A 172 41.18 -11.68 18.31
N GLY A 173 40.17 -12.57 18.21
CA GLY A 173 39.52 -13.20 19.37
C GLY A 173 38.04 -13.57 19.11
N PRO A 174 37.44 -14.44 19.95
CA PRO A 174 36.03 -14.80 19.86
C PRO A 174 35.15 -13.59 20.23
N GLY A 175 34.37 -13.08 19.28
CA GLY A 175 33.51 -11.90 19.50
C GLY A 175 32.23 -11.92 18.68
N GLN A 176 31.15 -11.36 19.25
CA GLN A 176 29.87 -11.10 18.57
C GLN A 176 29.77 -9.63 18.18
N GLY A 177 29.67 -9.32 16.89
CA GLY A 177 29.55 -7.95 16.39
C GLY A 177 28.22 -7.71 15.66
N ARG A 178 27.52 -6.61 16.02
CA ARG A 178 26.35 -6.10 15.30
C ARG A 178 26.60 -4.65 14.86
N GLY A 179 26.54 -4.37 13.56
CA GLY A 179 26.76 -3.04 13.00
C GLY A 179 25.72 -2.63 11.95
N ARG A 180 25.39 -1.34 11.90
CA ARG A 180 24.62 -0.70 10.80
C ARG A 180 25.47 0.42 10.19
N GLY A 181 25.78 0.33 8.90
CA GLY A 181 26.58 1.33 8.17
C GLY A 181 27.55 0.71 7.16
N PRO A 182 28.20 1.52 6.30
CA PRO A 182 29.30 1.07 5.45
C PRO A 182 30.52 0.78 6.33
N ALA A 183 30.91 -0.49 6.43
CA ALA A 183 32.06 -0.91 7.23
C ALA A 183 32.84 -2.01 6.52
N MET A 184 34.18 -1.91 6.53
CA MET A 184 35.08 -3.02 6.24
C MET A 184 35.53 -3.60 7.57
N THR A 185 35.23 -4.87 7.83
CA THR A 185 35.70 -5.54 9.05
C THR A 185 36.47 -6.79 8.67
N ALA A 186 37.75 -6.85 9.08
CA ALA A 186 38.61 -8.02 8.94
C ALA A 186 38.72 -8.74 10.29
N GLY A 187 38.82 -10.07 10.29
CA GLY A 187 39.07 -10.84 11.50
C GLY A 187 39.50 -12.28 11.23
N GLN A 188 40.31 -12.82 12.14
CA GLN A 188 40.76 -14.23 12.16
C GLN A 188 40.27 -14.87 13.47
N GLY A 189 39.47 -15.94 13.37
CA GLY A 189 38.96 -16.71 14.54
C GLY A 189 37.49 -17.18 14.41
N PRO A 190 37.03 -18.11 15.27
CA PRO A 190 35.64 -18.57 15.30
C PRO A 190 34.69 -17.48 15.87
N GLY A 191 33.61 -17.13 15.16
CA GLY A 191 32.66 -16.10 15.61
C GLY A 191 31.38 -15.96 14.76
N ARG A 192 30.40 -15.17 15.25
CA ARG A 192 29.15 -14.80 14.55
C ARG A 192 29.12 -13.28 14.31
N ARG A 193 28.94 -12.85 13.05
CA ARG A 193 28.81 -11.43 12.68
C ARG A 193 27.47 -11.19 11.98
N GLN A 194 26.78 -10.10 12.35
CA GLN A 194 25.48 -9.73 11.76
C GLN A 194 25.48 -8.23 11.41
N GLY A 195 25.18 -7.88 10.16
CA GLY A 195 25.21 -6.49 9.69
C GLY A 195 24.09 -6.12 8.71
N LYS A 196 23.74 -4.83 8.66
CA LYS A 196 22.90 -4.22 7.60
C LYS A 196 23.63 -2.99 7.03
N GLY A 197 24.02 -3.04 5.75
CA GLY A 197 24.74 -1.96 5.05
C GLY A 197 25.41 -2.41 3.73
N ARG A 198 26.00 -1.47 2.96
CA ARG A 198 26.91 -1.76 1.83
C ARG A 198 28.34 -1.86 2.37
N GLY A 199 28.95 -3.04 2.40
CA GLY A 199 30.33 -3.24 2.88
C GLY A 199 30.87 -4.63 2.54
N MET A 200 32.20 -4.76 2.57
CA MET A 200 32.94 -6.00 2.27
C MET A 200 33.42 -6.63 3.58
N GLN A 201 33.09 -7.90 3.81
CA GLN A 201 33.58 -8.67 4.96
C GLN A 201 34.53 -9.77 4.47
N GLN A 202 35.77 -9.75 4.95
CA GLN A 202 36.77 -10.79 4.69
C GLN A 202 37.14 -11.46 6.03
N GLY A 203 37.04 -12.78 6.09
CA GLY A 203 37.46 -13.56 7.26
C GLY A 203 37.97 -14.93 6.84
N GLN A 204 39.05 -15.38 7.48
CA GLN A 204 39.57 -16.74 7.35
C GLN A 204 39.23 -17.51 8.64
N GLY A 205 38.28 -18.46 8.56
CA GLY A 205 37.84 -19.28 9.70
C GLY A 205 36.51 -20.03 9.47
N ARG A 206 36.21 -21.02 10.33
CA ARG A 206 34.90 -21.74 10.33
C ARG A 206 33.86 -20.89 11.07
N GLY A 207 33.01 -20.13 10.37
CA GLY A 207 32.03 -19.23 10.99
C GLY A 207 30.78 -18.95 10.11
N PHE A 208 29.70 -18.48 10.74
CA PHE A 208 28.41 -18.16 10.09
C PHE A 208 28.33 -16.66 9.79
N CYS A 209 28.19 -16.28 8.52
CA CYS A 209 28.01 -14.91 8.06
C CYS A 209 26.55 -14.66 7.67
N GLY A 210 25.91 -13.61 8.19
CA GLY A 210 24.52 -13.25 7.84
C GLY A 210 24.32 -11.75 7.75
N GLY A 211 23.84 -11.27 6.59
CA GLY A 211 23.50 -9.86 6.37
C GLY A 211 22.51 -9.65 5.22
N ASN A 212 21.72 -8.58 5.30
CA ASN A 212 20.78 -8.13 4.26
C ASN A 212 21.32 -6.85 3.61
N GLY A 213 22.26 -6.96 2.67
CA GLY A 213 22.87 -5.83 1.96
C GLY A 213 23.37 -6.21 0.57
N GLN A 214 23.50 -5.23 -0.33
CA GLN A 214 23.86 -5.39 -1.76
C GLN A 214 25.39 -5.53 -2.00
N GLY A 215 26.17 -6.07 -1.05
CA GLY A 215 27.62 -6.22 -1.17
C GLY A 215 28.05 -7.64 -1.55
N ALA A 216 29.14 -7.78 -2.31
CA ALA A 216 29.73 -9.08 -2.63
C ALA A 216 30.32 -9.73 -1.37
N CYS A 217 29.78 -10.88 -0.97
CA CYS A 217 30.43 -11.76 0.00
C CYS A 217 31.67 -12.36 -0.66
N GLY A 218 32.86 -11.88 -0.30
CA GLY A 218 34.13 -12.43 -0.77
C GLY A 218 34.30 -13.88 -0.32
N ALA A 219 34.70 -14.73 -1.27
CA ALA A 219 35.01 -16.16 -1.18
C ALA A 219 35.19 -16.74 0.23
N CYS A 220 34.15 -17.40 0.74
CA CYS A 220 34.31 -18.42 1.77
C CYS A 220 34.92 -19.66 1.09
N GLN A 221 36.25 -19.80 1.10
CA GLN A 221 36.89 -21.07 0.71
C GLN A 221 36.59 -22.12 1.79
N ALA A 222 35.45 -22.80 1.67
CA ALA A 222 35.15 -24.01 2.41
C ALA A 222 34.93 -25.13 1.39
N GLN A 223 35.94 -25.99 1.26
CA GLN A 223 35.83 -27.26 0.55
C GLN A 223 34.81 -28.14 1.31
N GLY A 224 33.66 -28.44 0.70
CA GLY A 224 32.66 -29.35 1.27
C GLY A 224 31.26 -29.16 0.69
N ALA A 225 30.70 -30.23 0.14
CA ALA A 225 29.45 -30.26 -0.59
C ALA A 225 28.17 -30.08 0.27
N ALA A 226 27.19 -29.40 -0.34
CA ALA A 226 25.74 -29.66 -0.33
C ALA A 226 24.83 -29.35 0.89
N LYS A 227 23.66 -28.77 0.53
CA LYS A 227 22.32 -28.77 1.16
C LYS A 227 22.12 -28.06 2.51
N GLY A 228 21.64 -26.81 2.45
CA GLY A 228 21.06 -26.09 3.60
C GLY A 228 19.80 -25.31 3.22
N ARG A 229 18.65 -25.72 3.78
CA ARG A 229 17.36 -25.03 3.67
C ARG A 229 17.42 -23.68 4.41
N ALA A 230 17.15 -22.57 3.73
CA ALA A 230 16.93 -21.29 4.38
C ALA A 230 15.50 -21.22 4.93
N ARG A 231 15.32 -21.47 6.23
CA ARG A 231 14.09 -21.08 6.95
C ARG A 231 14.19 -19.60 7.30
N GLY A 232 13.60 -18.75 6.44
CA GLY A 232 13.41 -17.33 6.72
C GLY A 232 12.17 -17.11 7.60
N TRP A 233 12.39 -16.67 8.84
CA TRP A 233 11.34 -16.12 9.69
C TRP A 233 11.07 -14.67 9.25
N GLY A 234 10.08 -14.50 8.38
CA GLY A 234 9.49 -13.21 8.00
C GLY A 234 7.98 -13.35 8.11
N GLY A 235 7.37 -12.54 8.98
CA GLY A 235 5.94 -12.53 9.19
C GLY A 235 5.22 -12.06 7.92
N ALA A 236 4.70 -13.03 7.17
CA ALA A 236 3.67 -12.83 6.18
C ALA A 236 2.32 -12.85 6.90
N ALA A 237 1.78 -11.66 7.16
CA ALA A 237 0.38 -11.47 7.49
C ALA A 237 -0.03 -10.18 6.79
N GLY A 238 -0.63 -10.31 5.61
CA GLY A 238 -1.11 -9.21 4.77
C GLY A 238 -0.48 -9.20 3.38
N GLY A 239 -1.18 -9.81 2.42
CA GLY A 239 -0.94 -9.62 0.99
C GLY A 239 -0.21 -10.78 0.29
N GLN A 240 -0.94 -11.84 -0.05
CA GLN A 240 -0.51 -12.75 -1.12
C GLN A 240 -1.67 -13.18 -2.01
N PHE A 241 -2.41 -12.19 -2.51
CA PHE A 241 -3.21 -12.32 -3.73
C PHE A 241 -2.28 -12.25 -4.97
N CYS A 242 -1.02 -11.81 -4.81
CA CYS A 242 -0.03 -11.75 -5.89
C CYS A 242 0.66 -13.11 -6.11
N LEU A 243 0.60 -13.63 -7.34
CA LEU A 243 1.66 -14.50 -7.84
C LEU A 243 2.88 -13.58 -8.13
N ASN A 244 3.96 -13.73 -7.36
CA ASN A 244 5.22 -12.95 -7.37
C ASN A 244 5.26 -11.57 -6.68
N GLU A 245 6.44 -11.31 -6.08
CA GLU A 245 6.82 -10.17 -5.22
C GLU A 245 6.97 -8.82 -5.96
N GLY A 246 6.01 -8.44 -6.81
CA GLY A 246 6.06 -7.16 -7.51
C GLY A 246 4.68 -6.67 -7.95
N GLY A 247 4.00 -5.90 -7.11
CA GLY A 247 3.01 -4.86 -7.49
C GLY A 247 1.85 -5.20 -8.45
N GLY A 248 1.51 -6.46 -8.73
CA GLY A 248 0.65 -6.84 -9.87
C GLY A 248 -0.70 -7.48 -9.56
N CYS A 249 -1.20 -7.39 -8.32
CA CYS A 249 -2.38 -8.11 -7.84
C CYS A 249 -3.65 -7.91 -8.68
N GLY A 250 -4.11 -6.67 -8.83
CA GLY A 250 -5.31 -6.33 -9.60
C GLY A 250 -5.11 -6.53 -11.10
N GLN A 251 -3.89 -6.27 -11.59
CA GLN A 251 -3.56 -6.48 -13.00
C GLN A 251 -3.62 -7.96 -13.39
N GLN A 252 -3.22 -8.88 -12.51
CA GLN A 252 -3.33 -10.32 -12.74
C GLN A 252 -4.79 -10.79 -12.78
N LEU A 253 -5.65 -10.28 -11.90
CA LEU A 253 -7.08 -10.63 -11.93
C LEU A 253 -7.77 -10.03 -13.15
N SER A 254 -7.47 -8.79 -13.54
CA SER A 254 -7.99 -8.18 -14.78
C SER A 254 -7.67 -9.04 -15.99
N THR A 255 -6.39 -9.41 -16.17
CA THR A 255 -5.97 -10.29 -17.28
C THR A 255 -6.69 -11.65 -17.25
N LEU A 256 -6.90 -12.23 -16.07
CA LEU A 256 -7.62 -13.48 -15.93
C LEU A 256 -9.10 -13.34 -16.32
N LEU A 257 -9.76 -12.25 -15.91
CA LEU A 257 -11.15 -11.96 -16.28
C LEU A 257 -11.31 -11.67 -17.76
N GLU A 258 -10.37 -10.96 -18.38
CA GLU A 258 -10.34 -10.72 -19.83
C GLU A 258 -10.18 -12.02 -20.62
N SER A 259 -9.47 -13.01 -20.07
CA SER A 259 -9.31 -14.32 -20.70
C SER A 259 -10.55 -15.22 -20.62
N LYS A 260 -11.52 -14.89 -19.76
CA LYS A 260 -12.75 -15.67 -19.57
C LYS A 260 -13.89 -15.08 -20.41
N PRO A 261 -14.73 -15.93 -21.03
CA PRO A 261 -15.94 -15.44 -21.67
C PRO A 261 -16.85 -14.82 -20.61
N LYS A 262 -17.55 -13.74 -20.97
CA LYS A 262 -18.56 -13.13 -20.12
C LYS A 262 -19.77 -14.07 -20.07
N GLY A 263 -20.11 -14.59 -18.90
CA GLY A 263 -21.30 -15.44 -18.73
C GLY A 263 -22.58 -14.62 -18.61
N GLU A 264 -23.73 -15.28 -18.60
CA GLU A 264 -25.03 -14.64 -18.34
C GLU A 264 -25.27 -14.52 -16.84
N LEU A 265 -25.72 -13.35 -16.38
CA LEU A 265 -26.06 -13.12 -14.98
C LEU A 265 -27.57 -13.21 -14.76
N SER A 266 -27.95 -13.96 -13.75
CA SER A 266 -29.28 -13.89 -13.15
C SER A 266 -29.45 -12.59 -12.35
N GLN A 267 -30.68 -12.29 -11.95
CA GLN A 267 -30.94 -11.18 -11.04
C GLN A 267 -30.27 -11.40 -9.67
N ALA A 268 -30.27 -12.64 -9.19
CA ALA A 268 -29.60 -13.02 -7.94
C ALA A 268 -28.08 -12.80 -8.00
N ASP A 269 -27.44 -13.05 -9.15
CA ASP A 269 -26.01 -12.75 -9.33
C ASP A 269 -25.72 -11.25 -9.22
N ARG A 270 -26.61 -10.41 -9.79
CA ARG A 270 -26.46 -8.94 -9.75
C ARG A 270 -26.61 -8.40 -8.33
N GLU A 271 -27.65 -8.86 -7.63
CA GLU A 271 -27.89 -8.50 -6.22
C GLU A 271 -26.76 -9.00 -5.32
N GLY A 272 -26.27 -10.23 -5.57
CA GLY A 272 -25.12 -10.79 -4.87
C GLY A 272 -23.85 -9.96 -5.04
N LEU A 273 -23.56 -9.48 -6.26
CA LEU A 273 -22.40 -8.62 -6.50
C LEU A 273 -22.51 -7.27 -5.78
N GLN A 274 -23.69 -6.66 -5.77
CA GLN A 274 -23.91 -5.41 -5.04
C GLN A 274 -23.79 -5.62 -3.52
N LEU A 275 -24.31 -6.73 -3.00
CA LEU A 275 -24.16 -7.10 -1.60
C LEU A 275 -22.69 -7.31 -1.23
N MET A 276 -21.94 -8.14 -1.98
CA MET A 276 -20.52 -8.38 -1.71
C MET A 276 -19.68 -7.11 -1.80
N ARG A 277 -20.05 -6.18 -2.70
CA ARG A 277 -19.36 -4.90 -2.82
C ARG A 277 -19.45 -4.09 -1.52
N GLU A 278 -20.63 -4.03 -0.90
CA GLU A 278 -20.81 -3.35 0.39
C GLU A 278 -20.33 -4.18 1.59
N GLU A 279 -20.36 -5.51 1.51
CA GLU A 279 -19.87 -6.42 2.58
C GLU A 279 -18.34 -6.34 2.75
N GLU A 280 -17.59 -6.30 1.64
CA GLU A 280 -16.14 -6.09 1.67
C GLU A 280 -15.78 -4.68 2.20
N LYS A 281 -16.61 -3.68 1.91
CA LYS A 281 -16.48 -2.34 2.52
C LYS A 281 -16.81 -2.37 4.02
N LEU A 282 -17.82 -3.13 4.45
CA LEU A 282 -18.16 -3.33 5.85
C LEU A 282 -16.96 -3.91 6.61
N ALA A 283 -16.35 -4.98 6.10
CA ALA A 283 -15.15 -5.55 6.68
C ALA A 283 -14.03 -4.51 6.79
N ASN A 284 -13.73 -3.80 5.70
CA ASN A 284 -12.73 -2.74 5.66
C ASN A 284 -12.96 -1.68 6.76
N ASP A 285 -14.17 -1.12 6.78
CA ASP A 285 -14.53 0.02 7.61
C ASP A 285 -14.55 -0.35 9.09
N VAL A 286 -15.06 -1.55 9.43
CA VAL A 286 -15.02 -2.05 10.82
C VAL A 286 -13.58 -2.23 11.25
N TYR A 287 -12.71 -2.80 10.42
CA TYR A 287 -11.29 -3.01 10.77
C TYR A 287 -10.51 -1.70 10.89
N VAL A 288 -10.76 -0.73 10.00
CA VAL A 288 -10.19 0.62 10.11
C VAL A 288 -10.65 1.30 11.40
N THR A 289 -11.91 1.14 11.77
CA THR A 289 -12.50 1.77 12.96
C THR A 289 -11.94 1.15 14.24
N LEU A 290 -12.06 -0.18 14.38
CA LEU A 290 -11.56 -0.91 15.55
C LEU A 290 -10.03 -0.88 15.65
N GLY A 291 -9.31 -0.78 14.53
CA GLY A 291 -7.85 -0.63 14.49
C GLY A 291 -7.34 0.70 15.07
N LYS A 292 -8.16 1.76 15.09
CA LYS A 292 -7.83 3.01 15.80
C LYS A 292 -7.89 2.83 17.32
N ARG A 293 -8.75 1.93 17.80
CA ARG A 293 -8.97 1.65 19.21
C ARG A 293 -8.02 0.58 19.76
N TRP A 294 -7.77 -0.47 18.97
CA TRP A 294 -7.05 -1.66 19.39
C TRP A 294 -5.80 -1.90 18.53
N ASP A 295 -4.62 -1.95 19.16
CA ASP A 295 -3.34 -2.23 18.49
C ASP A 295 -3.16 -3.72 18.19
N LEU A 296 -4.04 -4.28 17.35
CA LEU A 296 -3.97 -5.66 16.88
C LEU A 296 -3.57 -5.72 15.40
N ARG A 297 -2.59 -6.57 15.10
CA ARG A 297 -2.05 -6.73 13.74
C ARG A 297 -3.11 -7.04 12.67
N PRO A 298 -4.14 -7.89 12.91
CA PRO A 298 -5.21 -8.09 11.95
C PRO A 298 -5.84 -6.78 11.47
N PHE A 299 -6.23 -5.88 12.39
CA PHE A 299 -6.84 -4.59 12.04
C PHE A 299 -5.91 -3.60 11.31
N GLN A 300 -4.59 -3.84 11.31
CA GLN A 300 -3.63 -3.01 10.57
C GLN A 300 -3.35 -3.54 9.17
N ASN A 301 -3.39 -4.86 9.00
CA ASN A 301 -2.92 -5.52 7.79
C ASN A 301 -4.05 -5.95 6.87
N ILE A 302 -5.20 -6.35 7.44
CA ILE A 302 -6.36 -6.89 6.71
C ILE A 302 -7.12 -5.81 5.93
N PRO A 303 -7.31 -4.55 6.40
CA PRO A 303 -8.02 -3.55 5.60
C PRO A 303 -7.44 -3.37 4.19
N ARG A 304 -6.12 -3.51 4.02
CA ARG A 304 -5.51 -3.43 2.69
C ARG A 304 -5.96 -4.56 1.77
N ALA A 305 -6.22 -5.75 2.30
CA ALA A 305 -6.77 -6.88 1.56
C ALA A 305 -8.25 -6.64 1.23
N GLU A 306 -9.05 -6.13 2.17
CA GLU A 306 -10.47 -5.83 1.89
C GLU A 306 -10.64 -4.74 0.84
N SER A 307 -9.76 -3.72 0.83
CA SER A 307 -9.77 -2.75 -0.28
C SER A 307 -9.46 -3.41 -1.65
N GLN A 308 -8.70 -4.51 -1.69
CA GLN A 308 -8.44 -5.26 -2.92
C GLN A 308 -9.61 -6.17 -3.29
N HIS A 309 -10.31 -6.75 -2.31
CA HIS A 309 -11.52 -7.51 -2.56
C HIS A 309 -12.64 -6.61 -3.08
N MET A 310 -12.83 -5.44 -2.47
CA MET A 310 -13.71 -4.39 -2.99
C MET A 310 -13.42 -4.10 -4.47
N GLU A 311 -12.16 -3.87 -4.83
CA GLU A 311 -11.76 -3.62 -6.23
C GLU A 311 -12.02 -4.82 -7.14
N ALA A 312 -11.82 -6.04 -6.63
CA ALA A 312 -12.12 -7.27 -7.37
C ALA A 312 -13.62 -7.40 -7.71
N VAL A 313 -14.50 -7.09 -6.76
CA VAL A 313 -15.96 -7.05 -7.00
C VAL A 313 -16.31 -5.91 -7.97
N LYS A 314 -15.68 -4.74 -7.82
CA LYS A 314 -15.89 -3.61 -8.73
C LYS A 314 -15.56 -3.95 -10.18
N MET A 315 -14.47 -4.68 -10.44
CA MET A 315 -14.15 -5.15 -11.80
C MET A 315 -15.29 -5.97 -12.41
N LEU A 316 -16.00 -6.78 -11.62
CA LEU A 316 -17.19 -7.51 -12.09
C LEU A 316 -18.38 -6.59 -12.32
N LEU A 317 -18.65 -5.64 -11.41
CA LEU A 317 -19.71 -4.64 -11.61
C LEU A 317 -19.51 -3.87 -12.92
N ASP A 318 -18.29 -3.39 -13.18
CA ASP A 318 -17.93 -2.66 -14.40
C ASP A 318 -18.06 -3.57 -15.64
N ARG A 319 -17.54 -4.81 -15.58
CA ARG A 319 -17.65 -5.80 -16.66
C ARG A 319 -19.09 -6.09 -17.04
N TYR A 320 -19.99 -6.11 -16.07
CA TYR A 320 -21.41 -6.41 -16.24
C TYR A 320 -22.32 -5.18 -16.35
N GLN A 321 -21.74 -3.98 -16.30
CA GLN A 321 -22.46 -2.70 -16.32
C GLN A 321 -23.55 -2.64 -15.23
N ILE A 322 -23.20 -3.10 -14.03
CA ILE A 322 -24.03 -3.02 -12.83
C ILE A 322 -23.63 -1.74 -12.08
N GLU A 323 -24.61 -1.00 -11.58
CA GLU A 323 -24.36 0.19 -10.78
C GLU A 323 -23.65 -0.16 -9.47
N ASP A 324 -22.56 0.56 -9.17
CA ASP A 324 -21.80 0.41 -7.92
C ASP A 324 -22.59 1.03 -6.76
N PRO A 325 -22.99 0.24 -5.74
CA PRO A 325 -23.72 0.76 -4.59
C PRO A 325 -22.85 1.67 -3.72
N ILE A 326 -21.52 1.66 -3.86
CA ILE A 326 -20.64 2.55 -3.10
C ILE A 326 -20.44 3.86 -3.86
N THR A 327 -21.30 4.83 -3.56
CA THR A 327 -21.18 6.21 -4.06
C THR A 327 -20.43 7.14 -3.10
N ASP A 328 -20.25 6.71 -1.84
CA ASP A 328 -19.53 7.43 -0.80
C ASP A 328 -18.52 6.50 -0.14
N MET A 329 -17.24 6.86 -0.24
CA MET A 329 -16.13 6.10 0.33
C MET A 329 -15.87 6.45 1.81
N THR A 330 -16.69 7.29 2.42
CA THR A 330 -16.59 7.62 3.84
C THR A 330 -16.77 6.35 4.69
N VAL A 331 -15.87 6.19 5.66
CA VAL A 331 -15.88 5.06 6.59
C VAL A 331 -17.21 5.06 7.36
N GLY A 332 -17.90 3.92 7.35
CA GLY A 332 -19.14 3.72 8.08
C GLY A 332 -20.40 4.22 7.37
N VAL A 333 -20.31 4.65 6.11
CA VAL A 333 -21.46 5.06 5.28
C VAL A 333 -21.81 3.95 4.28
N PHE A 334 -23.06 3.47 4.32
CA PHE A 334 -23.56 2.41 3.43
C PHE A 334 -24.91 2.80 2.82
N GLN A 335 -25.15 2.42 1.57
CA GLN A 335 -26.46 2.61 0.93
C GLN A 335 -27.46 1.57 1.44
N ASN A 336 -27.03 0.31 1.57
CA ASN A 336 -27.87 -0.72 2.14
C ASN A 336 -28.05 -0.51 3.66
N LYS A 337 -29.30 -0.31 4.09
CA LYS A 337 -29.66 -0.04 5.48
C LYS A 337 -29.35 -1.20 6.43
N ASP A 338 -29.41 -2.43 5.94
CA ASP A 338 -29.09 -3.61 6.74
C ASP A 338 -27.58 -3.69 6.98
N ILE A 339 -26.75 -3.40 5.97
CA ILE A 339 -25.29 -3.27 6.12
C ILE A 339 -24.93 -2.09 7.03
N GLN A 340 -25.61 -0.95 6.89
CA GLN A 340 -25.40 0.20 7.76
C GLN A 340 -25.68 -0.15 9.24
N LYS A 341 -26.76 -0.88 9.49
CA LYS A 341 -27.09 -1.36 10.84
C LYS A 341 -26.04 -2.34 11.33
N LEU A 342 -25.62 -3.29 10.50
CA LEU A 342 -24.60 -4.27 10.84
C LEU A 342 -23.27 -3.61 11.19
N TYR A 343 -22.83 -2.60 10.44
CA TYR A 343 -21.65 -1.79 10.77
C TYR A 343 -21.74 -1.18 12.18
N ASN A 344 -22.86 -0.51 12.47
CA ASN A 344 -23.07 0.13 13.78
C ASN A 344 -23.03 -0.88 14.92
N ASP A 345 -23.69 -2.03 14.75
CA ASP A 345 -23.74 -3.09 15.75
C ASP A 345 -22.37 -3.72 15.99
N LEU A 346 -21.62 -4.01 14.91
CA LEU A 346 -20.29 -4.62 14.99
C LEU A 346 -19.24 -3.68 15.60
N VAL A 347 -19.26 -2.39 15.24
CA VAL A 347 -18.38 -1.39 15.86
C VAL A 347 -18.72 -1.26 17.34
N SER A 348 -20.01 -1.08 17.68
CA SER A 348 -20.43 -0.97 19.07
C SER A 348 -20.05 -2.20 19.89
N GLN A 349 -20.17 -3.40 19.32
CA GLN A 349 -19.72 -4.64 19.97
C GLN A 349 -18.20 -4.64 20.15
N GLY A 350 -17.44 -4.37 19.08
CA GLY A 350 -15.99 -4.44 19.08
C GLY A 350 -15.31 -3.37 19.93
N GLU A 351 -15.97 -2.26 20.23
CA GLU A 351 -15.42 -1.22 21.12
C GLU A 351 -15.51 -1.58 22.62
N ARG A 352 -16.30 -2.59 23.00
CA ARG A 352 -16.48 -3.00 24.40
C ARG A 352 -15.22 -3.53 25.03
N SER A 353 -14.50 -4.40 24.31
CA SER A 353 -13.29 -5.07 24.79
C SER A 353 -12.44 -5.55 23.62
N VAL A 354 -11.17 -5.87 23.89
CA VAL A 354 -10.28 -6.42 22.87
C VAL A 354 -10.74 -7.81 22.44
N GLU A 355 -11.29 -8.61 23.36
CA GLU A 355 -11.88 -9.91 23.09
C GLU A 355 -13.10 -9.79 22.18
N ASP A 356 -13.99 -8.82 22.44
CA ASP A 356 -15.14 -8.56 21.57
C ASP A 356 -14.71 -8.08 20.18
N ALA A 357 -13.67 -7.25 20.07
CA ALA A 357 -13.12 -6.84 18.78
C ALA A 357 -12.61 -8.04 17.98
N ILE A 358 -11.90 -8.96 18.63
CA ILE A 358 -11.41 -10.20 17.99
C ILE A 358 -12.58 -11.06 17.51
N LYS A 359 -13.63 -11.19 18.33
CA LYS A 359 -14.85 -11.93 17.94
C LYS A 359 -15.58 -11.27 16.78
N VAL A 360 -15.65 -9.94 16.74
CA VAL A 360 -16.20 -9.19 15.61
C VAL A 360 -15.40 -9.45 14.33
N GLY A 361 -14.06 -9.47 14.43
CA GLY A 361 -13.20 -9.89 13.33
C GLY A 361 -13.54 -11.29 12.82
N ALA A 362 -13.59 -12.28 13.71
CA ALA A 362 -13.95 -13.65 13.33
C ALA A 362 -15.36 -13.76 12.72
N LEU A 363 -16.34 -13.01 13.25
CA LEU A 363 -17.72 -13.00 12.78
C LEU A 363 -17.86 -12.46 11.36
N ILE A 364 -17.17 -11.36 11.04
CA ILE A 364 -17.18 -10.78 9.69
C ILE A 364 -16.63 -11.79 8.68
N GLU A 365 -15.48 -12.39 8.97
CA GLU A 365 -14.86 -13.35 8.04
C GLU A 365 -15.70 -14.63 7.91
N GLU A 366 -16.40 -15.02 8.97
CA GLU A 366 -17.31 -16.16 8.94
C GLU A 366 -18.54 -15.89 8.06
N LEU A 367 -19.15 -14.70 8.20
CA LEU A 367 -20.26 -14.24 7.37
C LEU A 367 -19.85 -14.22 5.90
N ASP A 368 -18.72 -13.57 5.60
CA ASP A 368 -18.19 -13.41 4.24
C ASP A 368 -17.90 -14.76 3.57
N ILE A 369 -17.32 -15.72 4.31
CA ILE A 369 -17.13 -17.09 3.79
C ILE A 369 -18.46 -17.76 3.49
N ALA A 370 -19.45 -17.66 4.38
CA ALA A 370 -20.74 -18.31 4.21
C ALA A 370 -21.50 -17.74 3.00
N ASP A 371 -21.52 -16.42 2.84
CA ASP A 371 -22.17 -15.76 1.72
C ASP A 371 -21.45 -16.04 0.39
N LEU A 372 -20.12 -16.00 0.35
CA LEU A 372 -19.35 -16.37 -0.83
C LEU A 372 -19.56 -17.84 -1.23
N GLN A 373 -19.60 -18.77 -0.27
CA GLN A 373 -19.89 -20.18 -0.55
C GLN A 373 -21.27 -20.37 -1.19
N ARG A 374 -22.29 -19.65 -0.70
CA ARG A 374 -23.63 -19.65 -1.30
C ARG A 374 -23.62 -19.08 -2.71
N LEU A 375 -22.99 -17.93 -2.91
CA LEU A 375 -22.89 -17.29 -4.23
C LEU A 375 -22.14 -18.17 -5.24
N ILE A 376 -21.09 -18.88 -4.82
CA ILE A 376 -20.35 -19.82 -5.67
C ILE A 376 -21.24 -21.00 -6.10
N GLN A 377 -22.09 -21.51 -5.21
CA GLN A 377 -23.02 -22.60 -5.52
C GLN A 377 -24.05 -22.17 -6.58
N ASP A 378 -24.60 -20.97 -6.43
CA ASP A 378 -25.66 -20.43 -7.29
C ASP A 378 -25.14 -19.89 -8.64
N ALA A 379 -23.94 -19.32 -8.66
CA ALA A 379 -23.39 -18.66 -9.85
C ALA A 379 -23.18 -19.65 -11.00
N LYS A 380 -23.70 -19.33 -12.19
CA LYS A 380 -23.43 -20.12 -13.43
C LYS A 380 -22.25 -19.58 -14.23
N SER A 381 -21.79 -18.39 -13.90
CA SER A 381 -20.73 -17.69 -14.63
C SER A 381 -19.36 -18.03 -14.05
N ASP A 382 -18.47 -18.56 -14.89
CA ASP A 382 -17.11 -18.95 -14.50
C ASP A 382 -16.25 -17.76 -14.06
N ASP A 383 -16.49 -16.56 -14.59
CA ASP A 383 -15.77 -15.35 -14.20
C ASP A 383 -16.19 -14.87 -12.79
N LEU A 384 -17.46 -14.95 -12.43
CA LEU A 384 -17.94 -14.71 -11.06
C LEU A 384 -17.30 -15.69 -10.07
N ARG A 385 -17.40 -16.99 -10.36
CA ARG A 385 -16.80 -18.05 -9.52
C ARG A 385 -15.31 -17.80 -9.30
N THR A 386 -14.59 -17.38 -10.34
CA THR A 386 -13.15 -17.06 -10.25
C THR A 386 -12.86 -15.95 -9.24
N VAL A 387 -13.67 -14.89 -9.19
CA VAL A 387 -13.47 -13.80 -8.22
C VAL A 387 -13.90 -14.25 -6.83
N TYR A 388 -15.05 -14.91 -6.69
CA TYR A 388 -15.52 -15.39 -5.39
C TYR A 388 -14.56 -16.40 -4.76
N ASP A 389 -13.95 -17.30 -5.54
CA ASP A 389 -12.91 -18.23 -5.06
C ASP A 389 -11.66 -17.50 -4.53
N VAL A 390 -11.35 -16.35 -5.11
CA VAL A 390 -10.24 -15.51 -4.67
C VAL A 390 -10.57 -14.83 -3.35
N LEU A 391 -11.77 -14.26 -3.23
CA LEU A 391 -12.28 -13.61 -2.02
C LEU A 391 -12.34 -14.62 -0.87
N VAL A 392 -13.04 -15.75 -1.04
CA VAL A 392 -13.28 -16.74 0.03
C VAL A 392 -11.98 -17.32 0.60
N ARG A 393 -10.91 -17.38 -0.21
CA ARG A 393 -9.58 -17.73 0.29
C ARG A 393 -8.97 -16.60 1.12
N GLY A 394 -9.11 -15.35 0.69
CA GLY A 394 -8.73 -14.17 1.46
C GLY A 394 -9.40 -14.19 2.83
N SER A 395 -10.71 -14.36 2.88
CA SER A 395 -11.52 -14.40 4.09
C SER A 395 -11.13 -15.57 4.99
N ARG A 396 -10.91 -16.78 4.43
CA ARG A 396 -10.34 -17.92 5.21
C ARG A 396 -8.99 -17.60 5.84
N ASN A 397 -8.13 -16.84 5.15
CA ASN A 397 -6.84 -16.43 5.68
C ASN A 397 -6.95 -15.34 6.77
N HIS A 398 -7.92 -14.45 6.65
CA HIS A 398 -8.23 -13.46 7.67
C HIS A 398 -8.86 -14.12 8.90
N LEU A 399 -9.77 -15.08 8.70
CA LEU A 399 -10.35 -15.88 9.77
C LEU A 399 -9.26 -16.58 10.59
N ARG A 400 -8.26 -17.19 9.92
CA ARG A 400 -7.08 -17.74 10.59
C ARG A 400 -6.29 -16.68 11.38
N ALA A 401 -6.25 -15.43 10.92
CA ALA A 401 -5.59 -14.34 11.63
C ALA A 401 -6.31 -13.94 12.91
N PHE A 402 -7.64 -13.86 12.89
CA PHE A 402 -8.46 -13.63 14.08
C PHE A 402 -8.49 -14.85 15.00
N ALA A 403 -8.54 -16.07 14.47
CA ALA A 403 -8.43 -17.30 15.26
C ALA A 403 -7.12 -17.38 16.06
N ARG A 404 -5.99 -16.94 15.48
CA ARG A 404 -4.73 -16.81 16.24
C ARG A 404 -4.82 -15.78 17.37
N GLN A 405 -5.63 -14.72 17.22
CA GLN A 405 -5.88 -13.79 18.33
C GLN A 405 -6.82 -14.41 19.37
N LEU A 406 -7.87 -15.13 18.97
CA LEU A 406 -8.75 -15.87 19.90
C LEU A 406 -7.92 -16.78 20.81
N GLN A 407 -7.00 -17.57 20.23
CA GLN A 407 -6.08 -18.41 21.00
C GLN A 407 -5.16 -17.59 21.92
N ARG A 408 -4.57 -16.50 21.41
CA ARG A 408 -3.64 -15.66 22.17
C ARG A 408 -4.29 -14.98 23.39
N PHE A 409 -5.57 -14.62 23.26
CA PHE A 409 -6.37 -14.00 24.32
C PHE A 409 -7.20 -15.01 25.10
N ASN A 410 -7.00 -16.32 24.88
CA ASN A 410 -7.75 -17.40 25.52
C ASN A 410 -9.28 -17.19 25.45
N THR A 411 -9.75 -16.72 24.30
CA THR A 411 -11.13 -16.34 24.03
C THR A 411 -11.77 -17.43 23.17
N SER A 412 -12.92 -17.94 23.60
CA SER A 412 -13.73 -18.85 22.80
C SER A 412 -14.59 -18.08 21.79
N TYR A 413 -14.89 -18.74 20.67
CA TYR A 413 -15.80 -18.25 19.65
C TYR A 413 -16.76 -19.37 19.26
N GLU A 414 -18.04 -19.03 19.13
CA GLU A 414 -19.10 -19.94 18.66
C GLU A 414 -19.53 -19.46 17.27
N ALA A 415 -19.39 -20.35 16.29
CA ALA A 415 -19.74 -20.10 14.90
C ALA A 415 -21.25 -19.85 14.74
N LYS A 416 -21.62 -18.87 13.92
CA LYS A 416 -23.00 -18.43 13.67
C LYS A 416 -23.47 -18.64 12.23
N HIS A 417 -22.57 -18.57 11.26
CA HIS A 417 -22.85 -18.64 9.82
C HIS A 417 -22.24 -19.90 9.18
N LEU A 418 -21.14 -20.40 9.74
CA LEU A 418 -20.54 -21.70 9.41
C LEU A 418 -20.92 -22.72 10.48
N SER A 419 -20.80 -24.00 10.14
CA SER A 419 -20.78 -25.03 11.18
C SER A 419 -19.53 -24.86 12.05
N GLN A 420 -19.64 -25.18 13.34
CA GLN A 420 -18.48 -25.10 14.25
C GLN A 420 -17.30 -25.95 13.75
N GLU A 421 -17.58 -27.13 13.19
CA GLU A 421 -16.57 -28.02 12.60
C GLU A 421 -15.83 -27.35 11.42
N GLU A 422 -16.56 -26.65 10.55
CA GLU A 422 -15.96 -25.93 9.44
C GLU A 422 -15.12 -24.74 9.89
N PHE A 423 -15.64 -23.95 10.83
CA PHE A 423 -14.89 -22.86 11.45
C PHE A 423 -13.57 -23.37 12.03
N ASP A 424 -13.63 -24.42 12.85
CA ASP A 424 -12.47 -25.00 13.52
C ASP A 424 -11.45 -25.55 12.52
N ARG A 425 -11.93 -26.21 11.45
CA ARG A 425 -11.09 -26.71 10.36
C ARG A 425 -10.35 -25.57 9.65
N ILE A 426 -11.03 -24.46 9.35
CA ILE A 426 -10.38 -23.31 8.70
C ILE A 426 -9.39 -22.66 9.67
N ALA A 427 -9.81 -22.40 10.91
CA ALA A 427 -9.03 -21.76 11.95
C ALA A 427 -7.72 -22.50 12.28
N ALA A 428 -7.75 -23.85 12.27
CA ALA A 428 -6.59 -24.70 12.50
C ALA A 428 -5.71 -24.91 11.24
N GLY A 429 -6.20 -24.54 10.06
CA GLY A 429 -5.51 -24.75 8.79
C GLY A 429 -4.31 -23.82 8.56
N ASP A 430 -3.42 -24.24 7.65
CA ASP A 430 -2.31 -23.42 7.18
C ASP A 430 -2.79 -22.22 6.34
N HIS A 431 -1.96 -21.18 6.29
CA HIS A 431 -2.21 -20.02 5.42
C HIS A 431 -2.15 -20.42 3.94
N GLU A 432 -3.22 -20.13 3.20
CA GLU A 432 -3.35 -20.44 1.78
C GLU A 432 -2.61 -19.41 0.93
N ARG A 433 -1.93 -19.84 -0.13
CA ARG A 433 -1.06 -19.00 -0.97
C ARG A 433 -1.38 -19.13 -2.45
N GLY A 434 -1.16 -18.04 -3.21
CA GLY A 434 -1.30 -18.00 -4.67
C GLY A 434 -2.74 -17.85 -5.15
N MET A 435 -2.96 -17.53 -6.42
CA MET A 435 -4.29 -17.55 -7.05
C MET A 435 -4.82 -19.00 -7.15
N PRO A 436 -6.14 -19.24 -7.05
CA PRO A 436 -6.70 -20.55 -7.33
C PRO A 436 -6.71 -20.62 -8.86
N LEU A 437 -5.55 -20.96 -9.44
CA LEU A 437 -5.55 -21.39 -10.83
C LEU A 437 -6.35 -22.67 -10.81
N ALA A 438 -7.50 -22.65 -11.50
CA ALA A 438 -8.36 -23.81 -11.68
C ALA A 438 -7.47 -25.03 -11.87
N ASN A 439 -7.63 -26.02 -10.99
CA ASN A 439 -6.98 -27.31 -11.17
C ASN A 439 -7.51 -27.88 -12.49
N PRO A 440 -6.70 -28.09 -13.54
CA PRO A 440 -7.15 -28.86 -14.67
C PRO A 440 -7.15 -30.31 -14.19
N ALA A 441 -8.35 -30.82 -13.86
CA ALA A 441 -8.65 -32.17 -13.38
C ALA A 441 -8.51 -32.41 -11.87
N GLY A 442 -9.61 -32.90 -11.30
CA GLY A 442 -9.75 -33.44 -9.95
C GLY A 442 -11.20 -33.67 -9.64
#